data_AF-A0A5C8CB85-F1
#
_entry.id   AF-A0A5C8CB85-F1
#
_cell.length_a   1.000
_cell.length_b   1.000
_cell.length_c   1.000
_cell.angle_alpha   90.00
_cell.angle_beta   90.00
_cell.angle_gamma   90.00
#
_symmetry.space_group_name_H-M   'P 1'
#
loop_
_entity.id
_entity.type
_entity.pdbx_description
1 polymer ?
#
loop_
_entity_poly.entity_id
_entity_poly.type
_entity_poly.pdbx_seq_one_letter_code
_entity_poly.pdbx_strand_id
1 'polypeptide(L)'
;MVAMADHLLDISGPARQLTTQLTEEHVSLLIRQIKALEPNYGPAILAFPTTPAGQVNLVNYLRMERAAAFYRARGELRPLQVEIIRFLQKRTSEAYDRGVKSYNLGRLSTNLSREEAIGNFIDKDVRQQLRELYNNHGIETSKIGPIRIIGREYDSSGNDLTYRIPDARIGDTMIDITLSRKTISSRQIRGFFNSDMNPKSVVIVRPRQVGNDSVYMIIKPGKQK
;
A
#
# COMPACT_ATOMS: atom_id res chain seq x y z
N MET A 1 18.43 -2.62 -8.66
CA MET A 1 18.03 -1.27 -8.24
C MET A 1 17.87 -0.44 -9.50
N VAL A 2 16.66 -0.03 -9.86
CA VAL A 2 16.41 0.94 -10.93
C VAL A 2 15.32 1.87 -10.43
N ALA A 3 15.74 3.03 -9.91
CA ALA A 3 14.88 4.16 -9.63
C ALA A 3 14.86 5.01 -10.91
N MET A 4 13.83 4.84 -11.74
CA MET A 4 13.67 5.60 -12.99
C MET A 4 12.27 6.24 -13.09
N ALA A 5 11.60 6.47 -11.97
CA ALA A 5 10.19 6.89 -12.01
C ALA A 5 9.93 8.37 -11.68
N ASP A 6 10.82 9.09 -11.00
CA ASP A 6 10.42 10.38 -10.39
C ASP A 6 11.00 11.64 -11.05
N HIS A 7 11.74 11.55 -12.17
CA HIS A 7 12.27 12.72 -12.90
C HIS A 7 12.20 12.56 -14.43
N LEU A 8 11.02 12.74 -15.02
CA LEU A 8 10.83 12.65 -16.47
C LEU A 8 9.83 13.71 -16.98
N LEU A 9 10.19 14.98 -16.81
CA LEU A 9 9.50 16.12 -17.43
C LEU A 9 10.53 16.93 -18.23
N ASP A 10 11.11 16.31 -19.26
CA ASP A 10 11.39 16.90 -20.60
C ASP A 10 12.19 15.90 -21.45
N ILE A 11 11.52 14.84 -21.95
CA ILE A 11 12.20 13.79 -22.72
C ILE A 11 11.90 13.98 -24.21
N SER A 12 12.97 14.18 -24.99
CA SER A 12 12.93 14.20 -26.46
C SER A 12 12.44 12.87 -27.06
N GLY A 13 11.98 12.92 -28.32
CA GLY A 13 11.35 11.79 -29.03
C GLY A 13 12.08 10.44 -28.92
N PRO A 14 13.41 10.35 -29.15
CA PRO A 14 14.15 9.09 -29.08
C PRO A 14 14.19 8.45 -27.69
N ALA A 15 14.37 9.25 -26.65
CA ALA A 15 14.39 8.73 -25.29
C ALA A 15 12.99 8.29 -24.84
N ARG A 16 11.92 8.95 -25.31
CA ARG A 16 10.54 8.48 -25.10
C ARG A 16 10.28 7.12 -25.79
N GLN A 17 10.77 6.92 -27.00
CA GLN A 17 10.66 5.63 -27.69
C GLN A 17 11.39 4.51 -26.93
N LEU A 18 12.63 4.75 -26.49
CA LEU A 18 13.38 3.79 -25.68
C LEU A 18 12.65 3.44 -24.37
N THR A 19 12.13 4.43 -23.64
CA THR A 19 11.37 4.17 -22.41
C THR A 19 10.10 3.37 -22.66
N THR A 20 9.46 3.57 -23.81
CA THR A 20 8.25 2.83 -24.22
C THR A 20 8.61 1.36 -24.48
N GLN A 21 9.66 1.10 -25.27
CA GLN A 21 10.12 -0.27 -25.56
C GLN A 21 10.52 -1.03 -24.30
N LEU A 22 11.30 -0.41 -23.41
CA LEU A 22 11.68 -1.02 -22.13
C LEU A 22 10.46 -1.35 -21.26
N THR A 23 9.42 -0.51 -21.32
CA THR A 23 8.16 -0.76 -20.61
C THR A 23 7.41 -1.95 -21.22
N GLU A 24 7.31 -2.05 -22.55
CA GLU A 24 6.68 -3.18 -23.24
C GLU A 24 7.37 -4.52 -22.91
N GLU A 25 8.71 -4.52 -22.89
CA GLU A 25 9.50 -5.69 -22.49
C GLU A 25 9.23 -6.07 -21.03
N HIS A 26 9.16 -5.08 -20.14
CA HIS A 26 8.85 -5.32 -18.72
C HIS A 26 7.43 -5.88 -18.54
N VAL A 27 6.45 -5.34 -19.26
CA VAL A 27 5.08 -5.86 -19.30
C VAL A 27 5.05 -7.32 -19.77
N SER A 28 5.75 -7.62 -20.86
CA SER A 28 5.84 -8.98 -21.39
C SER A 28 6.50 -9.95 -20.39
N LEU A 29 7.53 -9.51 -19.68
CA LEU A 29 8.16 -10.29 -18.61
C LEU A 29 7.19 -10.56 -17.46
N LEU A 30 6.44 -9.55 -17.00
CA LEU A 30 5.46 -9.71 -15.93
C LEU A 30 4.37 -10.72 -16.32
N ILE A 31 3.83 -10.61 -17.54
CA ILE A 31 2.82 -11.57 -18.05
C ILE A 31 3.38 -12.99 -18.07
N ARG A 32 4.62 -13.20 -18.54
CA ARG A 32 5.26 -14.53 -18.50
C ARG A 32 5.40 -15.06 -17.07
N GLN A 33 5.80 -14.21 -16.12
CA GLN A 33 5.92 -14.60 -14.71
C GLN A 33 4.57 -14.96 -14.08
N ILE A 34 3.50 -14.23 -14.43
CA ILE A 34 2.15 -14.58 -13.97
C ILE A 34 1.73 -15.91 -14.57
N LYS A 35 1.88 -16.12 -15.88
CA LYS A 35 1.55 -17.39 -16.55
C LYS A 35 2.30 -18.60 -16.00
N ALA A 36 3.52 -18.41 -15.52
CA ALA A 36 4.29 -19.48 -14.86
C ALA A 36 3.69 -19.91 -13.51
N LEU A 37 2.91 -19.04 -12.86
CA LEU A 37 2.18 -19.34 -11.61
C LEU A 37 0.74 -19.75 -11.89
N GLU A 38 0.11 -19.14 -12.90
CA GLU A 38 -1.29 -19.30 -13.29
C GLU A 38 -1.37 -19.52 -14.81
N PRO A 39 -1.29 -20.77 -15.30
CA PRO A 39 -1.21 -21.07 -16.73
C PRO A 39 -2.38 -20.53 -17.56
N ASN A 40 -3.56 -20.41 -16.95
CA ASN A 40 -4.78 -19.90 -17.59
C ASN A 40 -4.90 -18.37 -17.53
N TYR A 41 -3.87 -17.65 -17.07
CA TYR A 41 -3.91 -16.20 -16.99
C TYR A 41 -4.03 -15.55 -18.37
N GLY A 42 -5.17 -14.93 -18.62
CA GLY A 42 -5.45 -14.06 -19.75
C GLY A 42 -5.51 -12.61 -19.28
N PRO A 43 -4.51 -11.77 -19.58
CA PRO A 43 -4.57 -10.37 -19.17
C PRO A 43 -5.74 -9.66 -19.86
N ALA A 44 -6.54 -8.91 -19.10
CA ALA A 44 -7.62 -8.07 -19.62
C ALA A 44 -7.07 -6.77 -20.27
N ILE A 45 -6.10 -6.90 -21.17
CA ILE A 45 -5.42 -5.79 -21.85
C ILE A 45 -5.83 -5.82 -23.32
N LEU A 46 -6.54 -4.78 -23.77
CA LEU A 46 -6.97 -4.65 -25.17
C LEU A 46 -5.80 -4.26 -26.08
N ALA A 47 -4.94 -3.34 -25.62
CA ALA A 47 -3.76 -2.87 -26.34
C ALA A 47 -2.75 -2.27 -25.35
N PHE A 48 -1.49 -2.18 -25.77
CA PHE A 48 -0.47 -1.51 -24.98
C PHE A 48 -0.72 0.02 -24.93
N PRO A 49 -0.71 0.66 -23.75
CA PRO A 49 -1.02 2.08 -23.64
C PRO A 49 0.00 3.00 -24.31
N THR A 50 -0.49 4.04 -25.00
CA THR A 50 0.34 5.03 -25.71
C THR A 50 0.77 6.21 -24.82
N THR A 51 0.14 6.37 -23.66
CA THR A 51 0.47 7.43 -22.70
C THR A 51 1.40 6.92 -21.61
N PRO A 52 2.39 7.71 -21.16
CA PRO A 52 3.26 7.31 -20.04
C PRO A 52 2.48 6.95 -18.77
N ALA A 53 1.42 7.70 -18.46
CA ALA A 53 0.55 7.41 -17.32
C ALA A 53 -0.16 6.04 -17.47
N GLY A 54 -0.68 5.74 -18.66
CA GLY A 54 -1.30 4.44 -18.95
C GLY A 54 -0.30 3.28 -18.83
N GLN A 55 0.92 3.48 -19.32
CA GLN A 55 2.02 2.52 -19.23
C GLN A 55 2.40 2.19 -17.78
N VAL A 56 2.58 3.22 -16.95
CA VAL A 56 2.86 3.05 -15.52
C VAL A 56 1.71 2.35 -14.81
N ASN A 57 0.46 2.70 -15.14
CA ASN A 57 -0.72 2.04 -14.57
C ASN A 57 -0.76 0.55 -14.94
N LEU A 58 -0.46 0.21 -16.18
CA LEU A 58 -0.39 -1.19 -16.65
C LEU A 58 0.69 -1.99 -15.91
N VAL A 59 1.88 -1.42 -15.75
CA VAL A 59 2.97 -2.06 -15.00
C VAL A 59 2.56 -2.29 -13.54
N ASN A 60 1.95 -1.31 -12.90
CA ASN A 60 1.50 -1.45 -11.50
C ASN A 60 0.39 -2.50 -11.37
N TYR A 61 -0.55 -2.54 -12.31
CA TYR A 61 -1.60 -3.57 -12.38
C TYR A 61 -0.98 -4.97 -12.49
N LEU A 62 -0.06 -5.19 -13.43
CA LEU A 62 0.59 -6.48 -13.63
C LEU A 62 1.51 -6.89 -12.47
N ARG A 63 2.16 -5.93 -11.81
CA ARG A 63 2.92 -6.21 -10.58
C ARG A 63 2.02 -6.73 -9.46
N MET A 64 0.84 -6.12 -9.30
CA MET A 64 -0.15 -6.56 -8.32
C MET A 64 -0.73 -7.93 -8.69
N GLU A 65 -1.10 -8.15 -9.95
CA GLU A 65 -1.54 -9.48 -10.45
C GLU A 65 -0.51 -10.56 -10.15
N ARG A 66 0.77 -10.29 -10.44
CA ARG A 66 1.86 -11.21 -10.11
C ARG A 66 1.98 -11.46 -8.61
N ALA A 67 1.88 -10.43 -7.79
CA ALA A 67 1.92 -10.58 -6.34
C ALA A 67 0.75 -11.42 -5.80
N ALA A 68 -0.45 -11.20 -6.35
CA ALA A 68 -1.64 -11.97 -6.02
C ALA A 68 -1.50 -13.44 -6.49
N ALA A 69 -0.93 -13.68 -7.67
CA ALA A 69 -0.64 -15.03 -8.17
C ALA A 69 0.35 -15.78 -7.28
N PHE A 70 1.40 -15.13 -6.78
CA PHE A 70 2.32 -15.73 -5.79
C PHE A 70 1.59 -16.13 -4.51
N TYR A 71 0.68 -15.28 -4.02
CA TYR A 71 -0.12 -15.58 -2.86
C TYR A 71 -1.06 -16.77 -3.10
N ARG A 72 -1.80 -16.79 -4.22
CA ARG A 72 -2.74 -17.87 -4.55
C ARG A 72 -2.03 -19.21 -4.80
N ALA A 73 -0.94 -19.20 -5.57
CA ALA A 73 -0.25 -20.43 -5.98
C ALA A 73 0.65 -21.01 -4.87
N ARG A 74 1.21 -20.16 -3.99
CA ARG A 74 2.27 -20.57 -3.04
C ARG A 74 2.06 -20.10 -1.61
N GLY A 75 1.02 -19.33 -1.32
CA GLY A 75 0.84 -18.68 -0.02
C GLY A 75 1.88 -17.60 0.29
N GLU A 76 2.65 -17.14 -0.70
CA GLU A 76 3.76 -16.21 -0.46
C GLU A 76 3.26 -14.76 -0.36
N LEU A 77 3.31 -14.19 0.85
CA LEU A 77 2.78 -12.86 1.15
C LEU A 77 3.74 -11.72 0.85
N ARG A 78 5.05 -11.97 0.75
CA ARG A 78 6.07 -10.92 0.62
C ARG A 78 5.90 -10.07 -0.65
N PRO A 79 5.67 -10.65 -1.85
CA PRO A 79 5.37 -9.85 -3.03
C PRO A 79 4.17 -8.93 -2.81
N LEU A 80 3.12 -9.42 -2.15
CA LEU A 80 1.93 -8.65 -1.88
C LEU A 80 2.18 -7.51 -0.88
N GLN A 81 2.94 -7.76 0.18
CA GLN A 81 3.35 -6.71 1.12
C GLN A 81 4.03 -5.54 0.41
N VAL A 82 4.97 -5.83 -0.50
CA VAL A 82 5.70 -4.79 -1.25
C VAL A 82 4.77 -3.97 -2.13
N GLU A 83 3.93 -4.61 -2.93
CA GLU A 83 3.07 -3.87 -3.86
C GLU A 83 1.95 -3.11 -3.14
N ILE A 84 1.46 -3.61 -2.00
CA ILE A 84 0.50 -2.88 -1.17
C ILE A 84 1.13 -1.66 -0.50
N ILE A 85 2.35 -1.75 0.01
CA ILE A 85 3.04 -0.58 0.57
C ILE A 85 3.24 0.50 -0.52
N ARG A 86 3.64 0.11 -1.73
CA ARG A 86 3.78 1.04 -2.87
C ARG A 86 2.44 1.70 -3.23
N PHE A 87 1.39 0.90 -3.31
CA PHE A 87 0.03 1.38 -3.57
C PHE A 87 -0.39 2.39 -2.51
N LEU A 88 -0.28 2.04 -1.24
CA LEU A 88 -0.67 2.88 -0.12
C LEU A 88 0.13 4.19 -0.12
N GLN A 89 1.45 4.15 -0.34
CA GLN A 89 2.24 5.38 -0.40
C GLN A 89 1.75 6.35 -1.48
N LYS A 90 1.46 5.83 -2.68
CA LYS A 90 0.93 6.63 -3.79
C LYS A 90 -0.44 7.20 -3.41
N ARG A 91 -1.37 6.36 -2.99
CA ARG A 91 -2.75 6.78 -2.68
C ARG A 91 -2.84 7.73 -1.50
N THR A 92 -2.07 7.49 -0.44
CA THR A 92 -1.97 8.41 0.71
C THR A 92 -1.47 9.78 0.29
N SER A 93 -0.48 9.86 -0.60
CA SER A 93 0.05 11.16 -1.08
C SER A 93 -0.97 11.89 -1.96
N GLU A 94 -1.64 11.18 -2.88
CA GLU A 94 -2.70 11.75 -3.72
C GLU A 94 -3.93 12.18 -2.89
N ALA A 95 -4.30 11.39 -1.89
CA ALA A 95 -5.39 11.67 -0.97
C ALA A 95 -5.08 12.89 -0.10
N TYR A 96 -3.83 13.08 0.31
CA TYR A 96 -3.40 14.27 1.04
C TYR A 96 -3.63 15.53 0.22
N ASP A 97 -3.20 15.57 -1.05
CA ASP A 97 -3.41 16.74 -1.91
C ASP A 97 -4.89 17.05 -2.10
N ARG A 98 -5.73 16.02 -2.30
CA ARG A 98 -7.19 16.17 -2.38
C ARG A 98 -7.80 16.65 -1.06
N GLY A 99 -7.30 16.14 0.07
CA GLY A 99 -7.75 16.49 1.41
C GLY A 99 -7.44 17.95 1.74
N VAL A 100 -6.22 18.42 1.46
CA VAL A 100 -5.83 19.82 1.61
C VAL A 100 -6.72 20.74 0.78
N LYS A 101 -6.92 20.42 -0.51
CA LYS A 101 -7.82 21.19 -1.38
C LYS A 101 -9.25 21.21 -0.84
N SER A 102 -9.77 20.08 -0.39
CA SER A 102 -11.13 19.98 0.16
C SER A 102 -11.28 20.76 1.47
N TYR A 103 -10.26 20.76 2.34
CA TYR A 103 -10.26 21.56 3.56
C TYR A 103 -10.29 23.06 3.25
N ASN A 104 -9.40 23.51 2.36
CA ASN A 104 -9.31 24.92 1.98
C ASN A 104 -10.60 25.44 1.30
N LEU A 105 -11.35 24.54 0.65
CA LEU A 105 -12.66 24.85 0.07
C LEU A 105 -13.83 24.74 1.08
N GLY A 106 -13.56 24.51 2.36
CA GLY A 106 -14.59 24.38 3.40
C GLY A 106 -15.45 23.12 3.29
N ARG A 107 -14.99 22.08 2.57
CA ARG A 107 -15.74 20.84 2.32
C ARG A 107 -15.49 19.74 3.35
N LEU A 108 -14.50 19.92 4.22
CA LEU A 108 -14.23 19.02 5.35
C LEU A 108 -14.81 19.60 6.64
N SER A 109 -15.04 18.73 7.63
CA SER A 109 -15.63 19.14 8.91
C SER A 109 -14.80 20.24 9.58
N THR A 110 -15.49 21.30 10.00
CA THR A 110 -14.92 22.46 10.70
C THR A 110 -14.76 22.25 12.21
N ASN A 111 -15.37 21.20 12.77
CA ASN A 111 -15.29 20.87 14.19
C ASN A 111 -13.99 20.15 14.57
N LEU A 112 -13.17 19.79 13.57
CA LEU A 112 -11.90 19.10 13.75
C LEU A 112 -10.75 20.06 13.46
N SER A 113 -9.59 19.79 14.06
CA SER A 113 -8.35 20.42 13.61
C SER A 113 -8.10 20.11 12.12
N ARG A 114 -7.34 20.96 11.44
CA ARG A 114 -7.00 20.77 10.02
C ARG A 114 -6.39 19.40 9.76
N GLU A 115 -5.42 19.01 10.58
CA GLU A 115 -4.70 17.75 10.46
C GLU A 115 -5.62 16.55 10.69
N GLU A 116 -6.55 16.65 11.65
CA GLU A 116 -7.52 15.60 11.93
C GLU A 116 -8.58 15.48 10.83
N ALA A 117 -9.06 16.61 10.29
CA ALA A 117 -9.99 16.62 9.15
C ALA A 117 -9.35 15.98 7.91
N ILE A 118 -8.10 16.34 7.60
CA ILE A 118 -7.34 15.79 6.46
C ILE A 118 -7.00 14.31 6.70
N GLY A 119 -6.58 13.94 7.91
CA GLY A 119 -6.32 12.55 8.29
C GLY A 119 -7.55 11.67 8.09
N ASN A 120 -8.70 12.09 8.62
CA ASN A 120 -9.98 11.39 8.44
C ASN A 120 -10.41 11.28 6.97
N PHE A 121 -10.09 12.28 6.14
CA PHE A 121 -10.33 12.21 4.70
C PHE A 121 -9.46 11.13 4.04
N ILE A 122 -8.15 11.13 4.32
CA ILE A 122 -7.19 10.15 3.78
C ILE A 122 -7.59 8.74 4.19
N ASP A 123 -7.90 8.53 5.47
CA ASP A 123 -8.25 7.21 6.01
C ASP A 123 -9.47 6.61 5.34
N LYS A 124 -10.45 7.44 4.95
CA LYS A 124 -11.66 6.99 4.23
C LYS A 124 -11.35 6.70 2.76
N ASP A 125 -10.66 7.63 2.11
CA ASP A 125 -10.37 7.59 0.67
C ASP A 125 -9.41 6.44 0.32
N VAL A 126 -8.31 6.27 1.06
CA VAL A 126 -7.33 5.20 0.82
C VAL A 126 -7.92 3.83 1.13
N ARG A 127 -8.73 3.74 2.19
CA ARG A 127 -9.45 2.52 2.58
C ARG A 127 -10.41 2.04 1.50
N GLN A 128 -11.15 2.94 0.88
CA GLN A 128 -12.03 2.60 -0.23
C GLN A 128 -11.20 2.04 -1.40
N GLN A 129 -10.15 2.75 -1.79
CA GLN A 129 -9.28 2.33 -2.89
C GLN A 129 -8.56 1.00 -2.61
N LEU A 130 -8.19 0.72 -1.37
CA LEU A 130 -7.58 -0.56 -0.99
C LEU A 130 -8.56 -1.73 -1.12
N ARG A 131 -9.84 -1.52 -0.77
CA ARG A 131 -10.89 -2.53 -0.99
C ARG A 131 -11.11 -2.80 -2.48
N GLU A 132 -11.21 -1.74 -3.28
CA GLU A 132 -11.35 -1.84 -4.73
C GLU A 132 -10.15 -2.59 -5.34
N LEU A 133 -8.93 -2.26 -4.92
CA LEU A 133 -7.71 -2.96 -5.35
C LEU A 133 -7.80 -4.46 -5.05
N TYR A 134 -8.10 -4.85 -3.81
CA TYR A 134 -8.19 -6.27 -3.47
C TYR A 134 -9.29 -6.99 -4.24
N ASN A 135 -10.46 -6.37 -4.41
CA ASN A 135 -11.54 -6.95 -5.20
C ASN A 135 -11.13 -7.15 -6.67
N ASN A 136 -10.49 -6.14 -7.28
CA ASN A 136 -10.06 -6.19 -8.68
C ASN A 136 -9.00 -7.26 -8.96
N HIS A 137 -8.25 -7.65 -7.93
CA HIS A 137 -7.17 -8.63 -8.03
C HIS A 137 -7.52 -9.99 -7.40
N GLY A 138 -8.78 -10.20 -6.98
CA GLY A 138 -9.22 -11.44 -6.35
C GLY A 138 -8.47 -11.78 -5.06
N ILE A 139 -8.07 -10.76 -4.29
CA ILE A 139 -7.38 -10.93 -3.02
C ILE A 139 -8.43 -11.01 -1.91
N GLU A 140 -8.61 -12.21 -1.37
CA GLU A 140 -9.54 -12.43 -0.26
C GLU A 140 -9.04 -11.77 1.02
N THR A 141 -9.93 -11.04 1.68
CA THR A 141 -9.71 -10.52 3.03
C THR A 141 -10.64 -11.19 4.01
N SER A 142 -10.16 -11.46 5.21
CA SER A 142 -11.02 -11.99 6.25
C SER A 142 -10.58 -11.51 7.64
N LYS A 143 -11.45 -11.70 8.62
CA LYS A 143 -11.14 -11.30 10.01
C LYS A 143 -10.03 -12.16 10.63
N ILE A 144 -9.89 -13.40 10.18
CA ILE A 144 -9.00 -14.42 10.76
C ILE A 144 -7.82 -14.72 9.81
N GLY A 145 -7.97 -14.49 8.51
CA GLY A 145 -6.97 -14.82 7.49
C GLY A 145 -5.71 -13.95 7.54
N PRO A 146 -4.73 -14.25 6.68
CA PRO A 146 -3.45 -13.55 6.67
C PRO A 146 -3.57 -12.10 6.17
N ILE A 147 -4.64 -11.78 5.45
CA ILE A 147 -4.86 -10.45 4.86
C ILE A 147 -6.13 -9.86 5.44
N ARG A 148 -6.03 -8.64 5.97
CA ARG A 148 -7.14 -7.91 6.56
C ARG A 148 -7.04 -6.43 6.25
N ILE A 149 -8.17 -5.81 5.89
CA ILE A 149 -8.33 -4.36 5.87
C ILE A 149 -9.14 -4.00 7.11
N ILE A 150 -8.63 -3.08 7.93
CA ILE A 150 -9.31 -2.52 9.11
C ILE A 150 -9.83 -3.61 10.04
N GLY A 151 -8.94 -4.00 10.94
CA GLY A 151 -9.21 -5.04 11.89
C GLY A 151 -9.02 -4.57 13.31
N ARG A 152 -9.93 -4.95 14.22
CA ARG A 152 -9.56 -4.92 15.64
C ARG A 152 -8.50 -5.99 15.87
N GLU A 153 -7.32 -5.52 16.26
CA GLU A 153 -6.20 -6.32 16.72
C GLU A 153 -6.22 -6.25 18.25
N TYR A 154 -6.78 -7.32 18.83
CA TYR A 154 -7.00 -7.42 20.26
C TYR A 154 -5.70 -7.74 20.99
N ASP A 155 -5.59 -7.24 22.21
CA ASP A 155 -4.57 -7.57 23.20
C ASP A 155 -5.30 -8.11 24.43
N SER A 156 -5.18 -9.43 24.61
CA SER A 156 -5.77 -10.18 25.72
C SER A 156 -4.77 -10.44 26.86
N SER A 157 -3.58 -9.83 26.82
CA SER A 157 -2.51 -10.07 27.79
C SER A 157 -2.73 -9.41 29.16
N GLY A 158 -3.60 -8.40 29.23
CA GLY A 158 -3.99 -7.71 30.47
C GLY A 158 -5.33 -8.19 31.03
N ASN A 159 -5.74 -7.60 32.15
CA ASN A 159 -7.04 -7.89 32.78
C ASN A 159 -8.24 -7.42 31.93
N ASP A 160 -8.04 -6.35 31.16
CA ASP A 160 -9.05 -5.80 30.26
C ASP A 160 -8.68 -6.09 28.81
N LEU A 161 -9.66 -6.55 28.03
CA LEU A 161 -9.51 -6.71 26.59
C LEU A 161 -9.36 -5.34 25.92
N THR A 162 -8.18 -5.05 25.39
CA THR A 162 -7.94 -3.82 24.62
C THR A 162 -7.74 -4.13 23.14
N TYR A 163 -7.81 -3.12 22.28
CA TYR A 163 -7.51 -3.30 20.86
C TYR A 163 -6.91 -2.06 20.20
N ARG A 164 -6.25 -2.29 19.07
CA ARG A 164 -5.88 -1.25 18.10
C ARG A 164 -6.44 -1.62 16.72
N ILE A 165 -6.47 -0.65 15.82
CA ILE A 165 -6.95 -0.86 14.45
C ILE A 165 -5.87 -0.35 13.49
N PRO A 166 -5.11 -1.24 12.83
CA PRO A 166 -4.28 -0.84 11.70
C PRO A 166 -5.17 -0.68 10.45
N ASP A 167 -4.67 0.07 9.46
CA ASP A 167 -5.36 0.21 8.17
C ASP A 167 -5.34 -1.11 7.38
N ALA A 168 -4.22 -1.83 7.45
CA ALA A 168 -4.07 -3.14 6.84
C ALA A 168 -3.18 -4.07 7.66
N ARG A 169 -3.41 -5.37 7.50
CA ARG A 169 -2.53 -6.45 7.97
C ARG A 169 -2.29 -7.41 6.81
N ILE A 170 -1.02 -7.78 6.61
CA ILE A 170 -0.60 -8.78 5.63
C ILE A 170 0.45 -9.67 6.29
N GLY A 171 0.06 -10.89 6.66
CA GLY A 171 0.88 -11.83 7.41
C GLY A 171 1.25 -11.30 8.79
N ASP A 172 2.55 -11.25 9.06
CA ASP A 172 3.16 -10.77 10.29
C ASP A 172 3.51 -9.26 10.26
N THR A 173 2.96 -8.53 9.28
CA THR A 173 3.19 -7.10 9.11
C THR A 173 1.87 -6.34 9.23
N MET A 174 1.85 -5.35 10.12
CA MET A 174 0.79 -4.34 10.19
C MET A 174 1.19 -3.10 9.40
N ILE A 175 0.22 -2.44 8.79
CA ILE A 175 0.42 -1.22 8.01
C ILE A 175 -0.52 -0.16 8.55
N ASP A 176 0.02 1.02 8.79
CA ASP A 176 -0.67 2.11 9.46
C ASP A 176 -0.35 3.44 8.76
N ILE A 177 -1.40 4.13 8.32
CA ILE A 177 -1.34 5.40 7.61
C ILE A 177 -1.44 6.53 8.63
N THR A 178 -0.60 7.55 8.50
CA THR A 178 -0.63 8.67 9.44
C THR A 178 0.04 9.92 8.87
N LEU A 179 -0.32 11.09 9.39
CA LEU A 179 0.39 12.34 9.11
C LEU A 179 1.63 12.51 10.00
N SER A 180 1.59 11.92 11.19
CA SER A 180 2.58 12.13 12.24
C SER A 180 3.62 11.02 12.29
N ARG A 181 4.86 11.37 12.62
CA ARG A 181 5.90 10.35 12.82
C ARG A 181 5.55 9.47 14.03
N LYS A 182 5.60 8.16 13.84
CA LYS A 182 5.49 7.14 14.89
C LYS A 182 6.85 6.45 15.09
N THR A 183 7.11 6.05 16.32
CA THR A 183 8.33 5.33 16.73
C THR A 183 7.94 4.12 17.55
N ILE A 184 8.91 3.30 17.94
CA ILE A 184 8.67 2.15 18.81
C ILE A 184 8.01 2.53 20.15
N SER A 185 8.20 3.75 20.65
CA SER A 185 7.61 4.21 21.90
C SER A 185 6.15 4.69 21.76
N SER A 186 5.71 4.96 20.52
CA SER A 186 4.33 5.39 20.25
C SER A 186 3.31 4.36 20.76
N ARG A 187 2.30 4.83 21.50
CA ARG A 187 1.28 3.95 22.15
C ARG A 187 0.61 3.02 21.15
N GLN A 188 0.34 3.48 19.93
CA GLN A 188 -0.27 2.67 18.89
C GLN A 188 0.65 1.54 18.42
N ILE A 189 1.93 1.83 18.19
CA ILE A 189 2.94 0.86 17.76
C ILE A 189 3.19 -0.21 18.82
N ARG A 190 3.32 0.20 20.08
CA ARG A 190 3.39 -0.76 21.20
C ARG A 190 2.15 -1.63 21.28
N GLY A 191 0.96 -1.05 21.11
CA GLY A 191 -0.29 -1.80 21.07
C GLY A 191 -0.36 -2.81 19.94
N PHE A 192 0.13 -2.46 18.74
CA PHE A 192 0.24 -3.42 17.64
C PHE A 192 1.17 -4.58 17.98
N PHE A 193 2.36 -4.33 18.51
CA PHE A 193 3.29 -5.39 18.88
C PHE A 193 2.84 -6.25 20.05
N ASN A 194 1.97 -5.73 20.92
CA ASN A 194 1.40 -6.48 22.06
C ASN A 194 0.11 -7.22 21.73
N SER A 195 -0.49 -6.96 20.57
CA SER A 195 -1.69 -7.69 20.13
C SER A 195 -1.45 -9.20 20.08
N ASP A 196 -2.53 -9.97 20.22
CA ASP A 196 -2.52 -11.44 20.19
C ASP A 196 -1.92 -11.98 18.88
N MET A 197 -2.09 -11.23 17.78
CA MET A 197 -1.50 -11.53 16.47
C MET A 197 0.03 -11.45 16.46
N ASN A 198 0.64 -10.71 17.39
CA ASN A 198 2.08 -10.63 17.59
C ASN A 198 2.88 -10.35 16.29
N PRO A 199 2.62 -9.23 15.58
CA PRO A 199 3.30 -8.91 14.34
C PRO A 199 4.80 -8.73 14.56
N LYS A 200 5.61 -9.11 13.56
CA LYS A 200 7.06 -8.90 13.58
C LYS A 200 7.46 -7.49 13.16
N SER A 201 6.60 -6.81 12.41
CA SER A 201 6.87 -5.45 11.95
C SER A 201 5.60 -4.61 11.83
N VAL A 202 5.78 -3.30 11.92
CA VAL A 202 4.77 -2.30 11.56
C VAL A 202 5.38 -1.38 10.51
N VAL A 203 4.70 -1.23 9.39
CA VAL A 203 5.06 -0.27 8.34
C VAL A 203 4.20 0.98 8.50
N ILE A 204 4.87 2.13 8.59
CA ILE A 204 4.23 3.43 8.65
C ILE A 204 4.26 4.05 7.27
N VAL A 205 3.09 4.50 6.81
CA VAL A 205 2.91 5.18 5.54
C VAL A 205 2.42 6.60 5.81
N ARG A 206 3.15 7.59 5.32
CA ARG A 206 2.89 9.02 5.45
C ARG A 206 2.86 9.65 4.07
N PRO A 207 2.05 10.70 3.84
CA PRO A 207 2.13 11.46 2.59
C PRO A 207 3.55 11.95 2.32
N ARG A 208 3.99 11.97 1.06
CA ARG A 208 5.33 12.51 0.71
C ARG A 208 5.48 13.98 1.11
N GLN A 209 4.37 14.70 1.16
CA GLN A 209 4.27 16.12 1.45
C GLN A 209 4.55 16.47 2.91
N VAL A 210 4.48 15.51 3.84
CA VAL A 210 4.71 15.76 5.28
C VAL A 210 6.16 15.52 5.73
N GLY A 211 7.08 15.44 4.78
CA GLY A 211 8.53 15.37 5.00
C GLY A 211 9.17 14.03 4.65
N ASN A 212 10.48 13.95 4.92
CA ASN A 212 11.29 12.76 4.71
C ASN A 212 10.78 11.57 5.55
N ASP A 213 11.21 10.36 5.17
CA ASP A 213 10.76 9.09 5.74
C ASP A 213 9.24 8.91 5.61
N SER A 214 8.73 9.04 4.39
CA SER A 214 7.30 8.89 4.11
C SER A 214 6.85 7.43 4.20
N VAL A 215 7.75 6.46 3.98
CA VAL A 215 7.52 5.05 4.31
C VAL A 215 8.69 4.54 5.12
N TYR A 216 8.40 3.90 6.26
CA TYR A 216 9.44 3.23 7.04
C TYR A 216 8.86 2.07 7.84
N MET A 217 9.74 1.14 8.17
CA MET A 217 9.41 -0.07 8.93
C MET A 217 9.95 0.04 10.35
N ILE A 218 9.11 -0.28 11.32
CA ILE A 218 9.49 -0.49 12.72
C ILE A 218 9.48 -2.00 12.92
N ILE A 219 10.62 -2.56 13.33
CA ILE A 219 10.76 -3.98 13.63
C ILE A 219 10.46 -4.19 15.12
N LYS A 220 9.73 -5.26 15.45
CA LYS A 220 9.49 -5.63 16.84
C LYS A 220 10.85 -5.86 17.54
N PRO A 221 11.12 -5.18 18.66
CA PRO A 221 12.33 -5.42 19.43
C PRO A 221 12.44 -6.90 19.80
N GLY A 222 13.60 -7.50 19.54
CA GLY A 222 13.88 -8.84 20.03
C GLY A 222 13.85 -8.84 21.56
N LYS A 223 13.47 -9.96 22.17
CA LYS A 223 13.81 -10.19 23.58
C LYS A 223 15.34 -10.20 23.62
N GLN A 224 15.95 -9.24 24.32
CA GLN A 224 17.31 -9.46 24.81
C GLN A 224 17.22 -10.72 25.68
N LYS A 225 17.92 -11.78 25.25
CA LYS A 225 18.14 -12.95 26.09
C LYS A 225 19.19 -12.60 27.13
#